data_AF-A0A314XTR3-F1
#
_entry.id   AF-A0A314XTR3-F1
#
_cell.length_a   1.000
_cell.length_b   1.000
_cell.length_c   1.000
_cell.angle_alpha   90.00
_cell.angle_beta   90.00
_cell.angle_gamma   90.00
#
_symmetry.space_group_name_H-M   'P 1'
#
loop_
_entity.id
_entity.type
_entity.pdbx_description
1 polymer ?
#
loop_
_entity_poly.entity_id
_entity_poly.type
_entity_poly.pdbx_seq_one_letter_code
_entity_poly.pdbx_strand_id
1 'polypeptide(L)'
;MFAVPMKVLPQRELHGEIINNVSDEGQKVYVLSALYDPLKGESMKKHIQEAELQSLYLMMGQGLTHVASAHAGNLVAIRGLGQHILKSATLSSTKNFWPFSCMAFLVSPTLRVAIEPSYPADLGALTKGLWLLNRADPFVQATVSARGEHVLSATGEVHLERCIKDLKERFARIDLKVCPPLVSYKETIEGDVVDKLKNLKLFLKSSDCVKKKTPNERCTIKVRVIKLPPSLTKVLEENSSLLGEIIEGNAQTDKNLDTDFKD
;
A
#
# COMPACT_ATOMS: atom_id res chain seq x y z
N MET A 1 -1.75 -15.87 18.68
CA MET A 1 -0.67 -14.92 19.04
C MET A 1 0.01 -14.55 17.73
N PHE A 2 -0.20 -13.33 17.22
CA PHE A 2 0.36 -12.92 15.92
C PHE A 2 1.70 -12.23 16.17
N ALA A 3 2.77 -12.99 15.98
CA ALA A 3 4.13 -12.48 15.90
C ALA A 3 4.32 -11.78 14.55
N VAL A 4 4.79 -10.53 14.56
CA VAL A 4 5.28 -9.88 13.34
C VAL A 4 6.77 -10.18 13.25
N PRO A 5 7.25 -10.89 12.20
CA PRO A 5 8.68 -11.07 12.02
C PRO A 5 9.31 -9.72 11.71
N MET A 6 10.24 -9.29 12.55
CA MET A 6 10.97 -8.05 12.39
C MET A 6 12.45 -8.35 12.19
N LYS A 7 13.04 -7.70 11.19
CA LYS A 7 14.50 -7.65 11.04
C LYS A 7 15.02 -6.43 11.80
N VAL A 8 15.77 -6.65 12.86
CA VAL A 8 16.46 -5.56 13.56
C VAL A 8 17.67 -5.18 12.71
N LEU A 9 17.67 -3.96 12.17
CA LEU A 9 18.78 -3.47 11.35
C LEU A 9 19.81 -2.71 12.20
N PRO A 10 21.10 -2.86 11.90
CA PRO A 10 22.14 -2.10 12.57
C PRO A 10 22.02 -0.62 12.19
N GLN A 11 21.92 0.27 13.16
CA GLN A 11 22.25 1.67 12.95
C GLN A 11 23.68 1.90 13.43
N ARG A 12 24.47 2.56 12.59
CA ARG A 12 25.82 2.98 12.91
C ARG A 12 25.74 4.42 13.41
N GLU A 13 26.21 4.67 14.62
CA GLU A 13 26.56 6.03 15.03
C GLU A 13 27.90 6.44 14.39
N LEU A 14 28.24 7.73 14.51
CA LEU A 14 29.44 8.38 13.94
C LEU A 14 30.77 7.69 14.29
N HIS A 15 30.79 6.80 15.29
CA HIS A 15 31.97 6.02 15.71
C HIS A 15 31.96 4.54 15.30
N GLY A 16 30.99 4.07 14.52
CA GLY A 16 31.00 2.72 13.94
C GLY A 16 30.56 1.59 14.88
N GLU A 17 30.23 1.88 16.13
CA GLU A 17 29.61 0.92 17.04
C GLU A 17 28.13 0.72 16.69
N ILE A 18 27.71 -0.55 16.57
CA ILE A 18 26.33 -0.95 16.33
C ILE A 18 25.71 -1.24 17.69
N ILE A 19 24.98 -0.28 18.26
CA ILE A 19 24.29 -0.47 19.55
C ILE A 19 22.79 -0.26 19.35
N ASN A 20 22.16 -1.19 18.63
CA ASN A 20 20.70 -1.31 18.64
C ASN A 20 20.33 -2.57 19.40
N ASN A 21 20.11 -2.41 20.70
CA ASN A 21 19.48 -3.42 21.53
C ASN A 21 18.02 -3.00 21.71
N VAL A 22 17.10 -3.79 21.15
CA VAL A 22 15.68 -3.65 21.46
C VAL A 22 15.44 -4.44 22.75
N SER A 23 14.99 -3.77 23.80
CA SER A 23 14.73 -4.38 25.11
C SER A 23 13.24 -4.61 25.32
N ASP A 24 12.92 -5.62 26.12
CA ASP A 24 11.60 -6.24 26.08
C ASP A 24 10.49 -5.49 26.86
N GLU A 25 10.86 -4.70 27.86
CA GLU A 25 9.90 -4.25 28.86
C GLU A 25 9.52 -2.77 28.68
N GLY A 26 8.32 -2.55 28.11
CA GLY A 26 7.60 -1.27 28.18
C GLY A 26 8.23 -0.12 27.38
N GLN A 27 9.20 -0.41 26.51
CA GLN A 27 9.82 0.61 25.69
C GLN A 27 8.79 1.20 24.71
N LYS A 28 8.65 2.52 24.77
CA LYS A 28 7.85 3.29 23.81
C LYS A 28 8.58 3.36 22.48
N VAL A 29 7.91 2.94 21.42
CA VAL A 29 8.41 2.99 20.04
C VAL A 29 7.42 3.71 19.15
N TYR A 30 7.96 4.36 18.12
CA TYR A 30 7.20 5.01 17.07
C TYR A 30 7.05 4.06 15.89
N VAL A 31 5.81 3.81 15.50
CA VAL A 31 5.42 3.09 14.30
C VAL A 31 5.27 4.11 13.16
N LEU A 32 6.19 4.06 12.22
CA LEU A 32 6.26 4.96 11.07
C LEU A 32 5.71 4.25 9.83
N SER A 33 4.81 4.93 9.13
CA SER A 33 4.36 4.53 7.80
C SER A 33 5.43 4.83 6.74
N ALA A 34 5.42 4.11 5.62
CA ALA A 34 6.38 4.35 4.54
C ALA A 34 6.25 5.73 3.86
N LEU A 35 5.09 6.38 4.01
CA LEU A 35 4.85 7.74 3.50
C LEU A 35 5.31 8.84 4.49
N TYR A 36 5.90 8.47 5.61
CA TYR A 36 6.36 9.43 6.60
C TYR A 36 7.61 10.18 6.13
N ASP A 37 7.56 11.51 6.12
CA ASP A 37 8.71 12.38 5.85
C ASP A 37 9.05 13.16 7.13
N PRO A 38 10.24 12.95 7.74
CA PRO A 38 10.65 13.64 8.96
C PRO A 38 10.79 15.15 8.78
N LEU A 39 11.02 15.65 7.56
CA LEU A 39 11.20 17.09 7.29
C LEU A 39 9.86 17.86 7.31
N LYS A 40 8.74 17.20 6.99
CA LYS A 40 7.41 17.83 6.90
C LYS A 40 6.65 17.84 8.24
N GLY A 41 7.34 17.50 9.33
CA GLY A 41 7.02 17.78 10.74
C GLY A 41 5.55 17.70 11.14
N GLU A 42 4.85 18.84 11.12
CA GLU A 42 3.51 18.98 11.70
C GLU A 42 2.38 18.40 10.84
N SER A 43 2.58 18.32 9.53
CA SER A 43 1.55 17.90 8.56
C SER A 43 1.31 16.38 8.53
N MET A 44 2.27 15.59 9.05
CA MET A 44 2.31 14.13 8.88
C MET A 44 2.03 13.32 10.16
N LYS A 45 1.40 13.92 11.19
CA LYS A 45 1.00 13.20 12.43
C LYS A 45 0.15 11.95 12.17
N LYS A 46 -0.56 11.89 11.05
CA LYS A 46 -1.36 10.72 10.64
C LYS A 46 -0.51 9.48 10.33
N HIS A 47 0.78 9.66 10.01
CA HIS A 47 1.70 8.59 9.59
C HIS A 47 2.63 8.11 10.70
N ILE A 48 2.48 8.65 11.92
CA ILE A 48 3.22 8.25 13.11
C ILE A 48 2.22 7.74 14.14
N GLN A 49 2.50 6.60 14.74
CA GLN A 49 1.75 6.09 15.87
C GLN A 49 2.69 5.71 17.01
N GLU A 50 2.34 6.08 18.24
CA GLU A 50 3.10 5.66 19.43
C GLU A 50 2.56 4.29 19.89
N ALA A 51 3.46 3.35 20.14
CA ALA A 51 3.13 2.00 20.58
C ALA A 51 4.12 1.53 21.65
N GLU A 52 3.67 0.65 22.53
CA GLU A 52 4.49 0.07 23.59
C GLU A 52 4.83 -1.39 23.27
N LEU A 53 6.11 -1.74 23.39
CA LEU A 53 6.58 -3.11 23.28
C LEU A 53 6.21 -3.89 24.54
N GLN A 54 5.57 -5.05 24.37
CA GLN A 54 5.16 -5.90 25.48
C GLN A 54 6.11 -7.07 25.75
N SER A 55 6.46 -7.80 24.69
CA SER A 55 7.29 -9.00 24.78
C SER A 55 7.96 -9.32 23.43
N LEU A 56 9.15 -9.88 23.47
CA LEU A 56 10.04 -10.19 22.37
C LEU A 56 10.30 -11.69 22.40
N TYR A 57 10.19 -12.29 21.22
CA TYR A 57 10.37 -13.72 21.06
C TYR A 57 11.33 -13.99 19.92
N LEU A 58 12.18 -14.98 20.08
CA LEU A 58 12.99 -15.52 18.99
C LEU A 58 12.23 -16.68 18.34
N MET A 59 12.15 -16.66 17.01
CA MET A 59 11.40 -17.67 16.27
C MET A 59 12.28 -18.89 15.98
N MET A 60 12.03 -20.00 16.67
CA MET A 60 12.77 -21.26 16.55
C MET A 60 11.94 -22.31 15.76
N GLY A 61 11.47 -21.93 14.56
CA GLY A 61 10.68 -22.78 13.67
C GLY A 61 9.29 -23.12 14.20
N GLN A 62 9.17 -24.12 15.07
CA GLN A 62 7.89 -24.56 15.67
C GLN A 62 7.58 -23.84 17.00
N GLY A 63 8.58 -23.24 17.64
CA GLY A 63 8.45 -22.59 18.95
C GLY A 63 8.85 -21.11 18.95
N LEU A 64 8.34 -20.39 19.94
CA LEU A 64 8.73 -19.01 20.27
C LEU A 64 9.43 -19.05 21.63
N THR A 65 10.69 -18.60 21.69
CA THR A 65 11.43 -18.47 22.95
C THR A 65 11.44 -17.01 23.38
N HIS A 66 11.02 -16.73 24.61
CA HIS A 66 11.02 -15.37 25.16
C HIS A 66 12.47 -14.88 25.36
N VAL A 67 12.77 -13.64 24.97
CA VAL A 67 14.13 -13.07 25.08
C VAL A 67 14.07 -11.62 25.56
N ALA A 68 14.82 -11.28 26.61
CA ALA A 68 14.82 -9.96 27.23
C ALA A 68 15.39 -8.82 26.33
N SER A 69 16.24 -9.15 25.36
CA SER A 69 16.73 -8.17 24.39
C SER A 69 17.16 -8.82 23.07
N ALA A 70 17.03 -8.07 21.99
CA ALA A 70 17.43 -8.47 20.65
C ALA A 70 18.49 -7.54 20.09
N HIS A 71 19.56 -8.12 19.54
CA HIS A 71 20.64 -7.38 18.88
C HIS A 71 20.33 -7.16 17.40
N ALA A 72 21.00 -6.17 16.80
CA ALA A 72 20.98 -5.96 15.37
C ALA A 72 21.41 -7.22 14.59
N GLY A 73 20.67 -7.54 13.52
CA GLY A 73 20.83 -8.75 12.73
C GLY A 73 19.87 -9.88 13.10
N ASN A 74 19.27 -9.85 14.30
CA ASN A 74 18.34 -10.89 14.73
C ASN A 74 16.95 -10.70 14.10
N LEU A 75 16.30 -11.84 13.82
CA LEU A 75 14.89 -11.91 13.46
C LEU A 75 14.08 -12.21 14.73
N VAL A 76 13.28 -11.24 15.15
CA VAL A 76 12.46 -11.36 16.37
C VAL A 76 11.00 -11.11 16.09
N ALA A 77 10.18 -11.74 16.91
CA ALA A 77 8.74 -11.65 16.94
C ALA A 77 8.32 -10.73 18.09
N ILE A 78 7.58 -9.67 17.78
CA ILE A 78 7.13 -8.70 18.77
C ILE A 78 5.65 -8.90 19.09
N ARG A 79 5.32 -8.90 20.38
CA ARG A 79 3.95 -8.85 20.89
C ARG A 79 3.55 -7.42 21.25
N GLY A 80 2.29 -7.06 20.98
CA GLY A 80 1.71 -5.76 21.36
C GLY A 80 1.48 -4.82 20.17
N LEU A 81 2.32 -4.88 19.14
CA LEU A 81 2.26 -3.96 17.99
C LEU A 81 1.18 -4.26 16.95
N GLY A 82 0.34 -5.26 17.23
CA GLY A 82 -0.51 -5.84 16.21
C GLY A 82 -1.59 -4.93 15.66
N GLN A 83 -2.07 -3.98 16.46
CA GLN A 83 -3.12 -3.02 16.07
C GLN A 83 -2.58 -1.87 15.23
N HIS A 84 -1.27 -1.60 15.31
CA HIS A 84 -0.62 -0.45 14.70
C HIS A 84 -0.03 -0.77 13.32
N ILE A 85 0.22 -2.06 13.05
CA ILE A 85 0.87 -2.51 11.81
C ILE A 85 -0.14 -3.29 10.97
N LEU A 86 -0.43 -2.77 9.77
CA LEU A 86 -1.28 -3.45 8.78
C LEU A 86 -0.47 -4.45 7.94
N LYS A 87 0.40 -3.96 7.05
CA LYS A 87 1.23 -4.80 6.15
C LYS A 87 2.73 -4.66 6.45
N SER A 88 3.20 -3.43 6.47
CA SER A 88 4.58 -3.09 6.79
C SER A 88 4.60 -1.78 7.55
N ALA A 89 5.51 -1.68 8.52
CA ALA A 89 5.79 -0.45 9.22
C ALA A 89 7.25 -0.45 9.66
N THR A 90 7.79 0.75 9.81
CA THR A 90 9.14 0.94 10.34
C THR A 90 9.03 1.33 11.80
N LEU A 91 9.74 0.62 12.68
CA LEU A 91 9.79 0.96 14.11
C LEU A 91 11.04 1.77 14.42
N SER A 92 10.88 2.83 15.20
CA SER A 92 11.98 3.68 15.62
C SER A 92 11.78 4.14 17.07
N SER A 93 12.87 4.28 17.82
CA SER A 93 12.85 4.93 19.15
C SER A 93 12.69 6.45 19.04
N THR A 94 12.98 7.03 17.88
CA THR A 94 12.99 8.49 17.66
C THR A 94 12.08 8.87 16.50
N LYS A 95 11.40 10.02 16.60
CA LYS A 95 10.53 10.54 15.53
C LYS A 95 11.30 10.97 14.28
N ASN A 96 12.52 11.47 14.46
CA ASN A 96 13.40 11.92 13.37
C ASN A 96 14.11 10.73 12.68
N PHE A 97 13.34 9.79 12.15
CA PHE A 97 13.86 8.63 11.43
C PHE A 97 13.20 8.49 10.06
N TRP A 98 14.00 8.23 9.04
CA TRP A 98 13.51 7.96 7.69
C TRP A 98 12.89 6.56 7.64
N PRO A 99 11.62 6.42 7.26
CA PRO A 99 11.01 5.10 7.17
C PRO A 99 11.66 4.29 6.07
N PHE A 100 11.66 2.97 6.23
CA PHE A 100 12.04 2.07 5.14
C PHE A 100 11.01 2.12 4.02
N SER A 101 11.49 1.93 2.79
CA SER A 101 10.63 1.83 1.62
C SER A 101 9.63 0.70 1.77
N CYS A 102 8.41 0.93 1.30
CA CYS A 102 7.37 -0.10 1.21
C CYS A 102 7.90 -1.30 0.40
N MET A 103 7.49 -2.50 0.80
CA MET A 103 7.78 -3.69 0.00
C MET A 103 7.08 -3.56 -1.36
N ALA A 104 7.85 -3.52 -2.44
CA ALA A 104 7.33 -3.58 -3.79
C ALA A 104 6.90 -5.02 -4.09
N PHE A 105 5.60 -5.27 -4.07
CA PHE A 105 5.05 -6.56 -4.46
C PHE A 105 5.11 -6.68 -5.99
N LEU A 106 5.72 -7.75 -6.50
CA LEU A 106 5.82 -8.01 -7.93
C LEU A 106 4.45 -8.29 -8.58
N VAL A 107 3.44 -8.63 -7.78
CA VAL A 107 2.11 -9.01 -8.26
C VAL A 107 1.04 -8.29 -7.47
N SER A 108 0.10 -7.67 -8.19
CA SER A 108 -1.08 -7.04 -7.62
C SER A 108 -2.27 -8.01 -7.56
N PRO A 109 -3.13 -7.93 -6.53
CA PRO A 109 -4.33 -8.76 -6.45
C PRO A 109 -5.28 -8.42 -7.60
N THR A 110 -5.60 -9.44 -8.40
CA THR A 110 -6.35 -9.25 -9.65
C THR A 110 -7.81 -9.72 -9.53
N LEU A 111 -8.04 -10.84 -8.86
CA LEU A 111 -9.37 -11.39 -8.67
C LEU A 111 -10.05 -10.74 -7.48
N ARG A 112 -11.29 -10.30 -7.64
CA ARG A 112 -12.09 -9.67 -6.58
C ARG A 112 -13.36 -10.45 -6.35
N VAL A 113 -13.77 -10.59 -5.10
CA VAL A 113 -14.99 -11.33 -4.73
C VAL A 113 -15.74 -10.60 -3.64
N ALA A 114 -17.05 -10.46 -3.79
CA ALA A 114 -17.90 -9.99 -2.70
C ALA A 114 -18.16 -11.14 -1.71
N ILE A 115 -17.98 -10.84 -0.42
CA ILE A 115 -18.16 -11.79 0.69
C ILE A 115 -19.19 -11.23 1.64
N GLU A 116 -20.16 -12.06 1.99
CA GLU A 116 -21.21 -11.74 2.96
C GLU A 116 -21.27 -12.86 4.01
N PRO A 117 -21.58 -12.52 5.28
CA PRO A 117 -21.84 -13.55 6.28
C PRO A 117 -23.20 -14.20 6.01
N SER A 118 -23.33 -15.49 6.32
CA SER A 118 -24.63 -16.19 6.21
C SER A 118 -25.69 -15.57 7.13
N TYR A 119 -25.27 -15.08 8.30
CA TYR A 119 -26.13 -14.40 9.26
C TYR A 119 -25.69 -12.94 9.43
N PRO A 120 -26.62 -11.96 9.38
CA PRO A 120 -26.27 -10.54 9.47
C PRO A 120 -25.71 -10.14 10.84
N ALA A 121 -25.99 -10.90 11.90
CA ALA A 121 -25.43 -10.68 13.23
C ALA A 121 -23.90 -10.83 13.27
N ASP A 122 -23.34 -11.61 12.36
CA ASP A 122 -21.91 -11.95 12.32
C ASP A 122 -21.05 -10.96 11.53
N LEU A 123 -21.64 -9.86 11.02
CA LEU A 123 -20.94 -8.85 10.23
C LEU A 123 -19.74 -8.25 10.98
N GLY A 124 -19.86 -8.08 12.31
CA GLY A 124 -18.77 -7.60 13.16
C GLY A 124 -17.61 -8.60 13.25
N ALA A 125 -17.91 -9.90 13.26
CA ALA A 125 -16.89 -10.96 13.25
C ALA A 125 -16.21 -11.05 11.88
N LEU A 126 -16.96 -10.93 10.79
CA LEU A 126 -16.43 -10.85 9.42
C LEU A 126 -15.43 -9.70 9.27
N THR A 127 -15.79 -8.50 9.71
CA THR A 127 -14.92 -7.31 9.59
C THR A 127 -13.61 -7.51 10.36
N LYS A 128 -13.67 -8.05 11.58
CA LYS A 128 -12.47 -8.38 12.37
C LYS A 128 -11.63 -9.48 11.70
N GLY A 129 -12.28 -10.51 11.17
CA GLY A 129 -11.62 -11.60 10.47
C GLY A 129 -10.92 -11.15 9.18
N LEU A 130 -11.55 -10.29 8.39
CA LEU A 130 -10.96 -9.67 7.19
C LEU A 130 -9.73 -8.83 7.54
N TRP A 131 -9.78 -8.08 8.64
CA TRP A 131 -8.65 -7.28 9.12
C TRP A 131 -7.47 -8.18 9.53
N LEU A 132 -7.74 -9.29 10.23
CA LEU A 132 -6.71 -10.29 10.58
C LEU A 132 -6.13 -10.99 9.35
N LEU A 133 -6.97 -11.32 8.36
CA LEU A 133 -6.55 -11.93 7.11
C LEU A 133 -5.61 -11.00 6.31
N ASN A 134 -5.98 -9.72 6.17
CA ASN A 134 -5.16 -8.72 5.49
C ASN A 134 -3.80 -8.47 6.17
N ARG A 135 -3.69 -8.77 7.46
CA ARG A 135 -2.42 -8.72 8.21
C ARG A 135 -1.62 -10.01 8.08
N ALA A 136 -2.28 -11.15 7.96
CA ALA A 136 -1.63 -12.44 7.79
C ALA A 136 -1.08 -12.64 6.37
N ASP A 137 -1.77 -12.11 5.36
CA ASP A 137 -1.40 -12.24 3.95
C ASP A 137 -1.19 -10.87 3.29
N PRO A 138 0.03 -10.55 2.81
CA PRO A 138 0.30 -9.26 2.18
C PRO A 138 -0.39 -9.07 0.81
N PHE A 139 -0.73 -10.16 0.12
CA PHE A 139 -1.35 -10.14 -1.21
C PHE A 139 -2.87 -10.07 -1.16
N VAL A 140 -3.46 -10.21 0.01
CA VAL A 140 -4.88 -9.98 0.22
C VAL A 140 -5.15 -8.49 0.36
N GLN A 141 -6.27 -8.03 -0.19
CA GLN A 141 -6.79 -6.69 0.06
C GLN A 141 -8.29 -6.76 0.34
N ALA A 142 -8.69 -6.36 1.53
CA ALA A 142 -10.09 -6.22 1.92
C ALA A 142 -10.49 -4.74 1.79
N THR A 143 -11.51 -4.47 0.96
CA THR A 143 -12.05 -3.13 0.74
C THR A 143 -13.57 -3.15 0.86
N VAL A 144 -14.16 -2.04 1.29
CA VAL A 144 -15.60 -1.86 1.26
C VAL A 144 -15.95 -1.15 -0.04
N SER A 145 -16.85 -1.75 -0.83
CA SER A 145 -17.38 -1.15 -2.05
C SER A 145 -18.23 0.09 -1.73
N ALA A 146 -18.44 0.97 -2.69
CA ALA A 146 -19.35 2.12 -2.54
C ALA A 146 -20.80 1.71 -2.19
N ARG A 147 -21.18 0.46 -2.50
CA ARG A 147 -22.47 -0.14 -2.14
C ARG A 147 -22.54 -0.66 -0.71
N GLY A 148 -21.44 -0.61 0.04
CA GLY A 148 -21.33 -1.16 1.40
C GLY A 148 -20.97 -2.64 1.46
N GLU A 149 -20.75 -3.30 0.32
CA GLU A 149 -20.36 -4.72 0.25
C GLU A 149 -18.87 -4.90 0.61
N HIS A 150 -18.54 -5.98 1.32
CA HIS A 150 -17.15 -6.34 1.60
C HIS A 150 -16.57 -7.10 0.41
N VAL A 151 -15.53 -6.52 -0.20
CA VAL A 151 -14.83 -7.11 -1.36
C VAL A 151 -13.44 -7.56 -0.92
N LEU A 152 -13.17 -8.86 -1.12
CA LEU A 152 -11.87 -9.48 -0.95
C LEU A 152 -11.16 -9.56 -2.29
N SER A 153 -9.92 -9.09 -2.35
CA SER A 153 -9.07 -9.19 -3.54
C SER A 153 -7.90 -10.14 -3.29
N ALA A 154 -7.60 -11.02 -4.25
CA ALA A 154 -6.55 -12.01 -4.19
C ALA A 154 -5.83 -12.16 -5.55
N THR A 155 -4.63 -12.73 -5.52
CA THR A 155 -3.76 -12.87 -6.70
C THR A 155 -4.24 -13.93 -7.71
N GLY A 156 -4.99 -14.95 -7.26
CA GLY A 156 -5.43 -16.06 -8.11
C GLY A 156 -6.51 -16.92 -7.44
N GLU A 157 -7.06 -17.87 -8.18
CA GLU A 157 -8.22 -18.68 -7.73
C GLU A 157 -7.87 -19.57 -6.53
N VAL A 158 -6.74 -20.28 -6.61
CA VAL A 158 -6.25 -21.13 -5.50
C VAL A 158 -5.97 -20.30 -4.25
N HIS A 159 -5.42 -19.10 -4.42
CA HIS A 159 -5.16 -18.18 -3.32
C HIS A 159 -6.48 -17.74 -2.68
N LEU A 160 -7.46 -17.35 -3.48
CA LEU A 160 -8.79 -16.96 -3.02
C LEU A 160 -9.48 -18.09 -2.24
N GLU A 161 -9.46 -19.32 -2.74
CA GLU A 161 -10.04 -20.48 -2.04
C GLU A 161 -9.39 -20.69 -0.67
N ARG A 162 -8.07 -20.54 -0.59
CA ARG A 162 -7.34 -20.65 0.68
C ARG A 162 -7.73 -19.54 1.64
N CYS A 163 -7.84 -18.30 1.17
CA CYS A 163 -8.28 -17.16 1.98
C CYS A 163 -9.68 -17.36 2.54
N ILE A 164 -10.62 -17.83 1.72
CA ILE A 164 -12.00 -18.11 2.14
C ILE A 164 -12.01 -19.20 3.21
N LYS A 165 -11.25 -20.29 2.99
CA LYS A 165 -11.12 -21.38 3.96
C LYS A 165 -10.55 -20.88 5.29
N ASP A 166 -9.49 -20.08 5.26
CA ASP A 166 -8.88 -19.55 6.48
C ASP A 166 -9.79 -18.55 7.20
N LEU A 167 -10.61 -17.78 6.48
CA LEU A 167 -11.57 -16.88 7.09
C LEU A 167 -12.70 -17.66 7.79
N LYS A 168 -13.18 -18.75 7.19
CA LYS A 168 -14.17 -19.67 7.79
C LYS A 168 -13.62 -20.46 8.97
N GLU A 169 -12.40 -20.98 8.90
CA GLU A 169 -11.87 -21.91 9.91
C GLU A 169 -11.11 -21.21 11.04
N ARG A 170 -10.28 -20.20 10.71
CA ARG A 170 -9.26 -19.67 11.62
C ARG A 170 -9.57 -18.28 12.15
N PHE A 171 -9.91 -17.34 11.26
CA PHE A 171 -10.00 -15.92 11.61
C PHE A 171 -11.37 -15.51 12.12
N ALA A 172 -12.42 -15.65 11.28
CA ALA A 172 -13.77 -15.19 11.61
C ALA A 172 -14.62 -16.28 12.27
N ARG A 173 -14.38 -17.57 11.93
CA ARG A 173 -15.14 -18.73 12.45
C ARG A 173 -16.64 -18.65 12.20
N ILE A 174 -17.01 -18.17 11.02
CA ILE A 174 -18.39 -17.97 10.59
C ILE A 174 -18.60 -18.59 9.21
N ASP A 175 -19.85 -18.92 8.93
CA ASP A 175 -20.25 -19.32 7.59
C ASP A 175 -20.36 -18.08 6.69
N LEU A 176 -19.75 -18.20 5.50
CA LEU A 176 -19.69 -17.14 4.51
C LEU A 176 -20.37 -17.58 3.23
N LYS A 177 -21.14 -16.65 2.67
CA LYS A 177 -21.64 -16.68 1.32
C LYS A 177 -20.68 -15.90 0.43
N VAL A 178 -20.21 -16.55 -0.62
CA VAL A 178 -19.21 -16.02 -1.55
C VAL A 178 -19.90 -15.82 -2.89
N CYS A 179 -19.83 -14.59 -3.42
CA CYS A 179 -20.35 -14.29 -4.75
C CYS A 179 -19.37 -14.74 -5.85
N PRO A 180 -19.82 -14.87 -7.10
CA PRO A 180 -18.92 -15.11 -8.23
C PRO A 180 -17.85 -14.02 -8.33
N PRO A 181 -16.66 -14.35 -8.87
CA PRO A 181 -15.57 -13.39 -9.00
C PRO A 181 -15.94 -12.24 -9.93
N LEU A 182 -15.67 -11.04 -9.42
CA LEU A 182 -15.80 -9.76 -10.10
C LEU A 182 -14.50 -9.48 -10.85
N VAL A 183 -14.58 -9.39 -12.17
CA VAL A 183 -13.49 -8.92 -13.03
C VAL A 183 -13.74 -7.45 -13.35
N SER A 184 -12.77 -6.59 -13.00
CA SER A 184 -12.84 -5.19 -13.39
C SER A 184 -12.47 -5.04 -14.86
N TYR A 185 -13.46 -4.74 -15.70
CA TYR A 185 -13.21 -4.36 -17.09
C TYR A 185 -12.68 -2.92 -17.16
N LYS A 186 -11.66 -2.71 -17.98
CA LYS A 186 -11.17 -1.37 -18.35
C LYS A 186 -11.69 -1.05 -19.75
N GLU A 187 -12.37 0.07 -19.91
CA GLU A 187 -12.85 0.53 -21.21
C GLU A 187 -11.75 1.34 -21.92
N THR A 188 -11.62 1.16 -23.23
CA THR A 188 -10.70 1.95 -24.07
C THR A 188 -11.39 2.24 -25.39
N ILE A 189 -11.15 3.43 -25.93
CA ILE A 189 -11.73 3.84 -27.21
C ILE A 189 -10.87 3.30 -28.34
N GLU A 190 -11.53 2.71 -29.33
CA GLU A 190 -10.91 2.32 -30.59
C GLU A 190 -10.81 3.52 -31.54
N GLY A 191 -9.67 3.67 -32.20
CA GLY A 191 -9.41 4.77 -33.12
C GLY A 191 -7.98 4.68 -33.65
N ASP A 192 -7.69 5.45 -34.71
CA ASP A 192 -6.38 5.43 -35.36
C ASP A 192 -5.26 5.78 -34.37
N VAL A 193 -4.28 4.89 -34.27
CA VAL A 193 -3.07 5.09 -33.46
C VAL A 193 -2.28 6.24 -34.09
N VAL A 194 -2.02 7.29 -33.30
CA VAL A 194 -1.28 8.46 -33.79
C VAL A 194 0.21 8.09 -33.90
N ASP A 195 0.58 7.40 -34.97
CA ASP A 195 1.96 6.96 -35.21
C ASP A 195 2.91 8.10 -35.66
N LYS A 196 2.47 9.36 -35.68
CA LYS A 196 3.32 10.47 -36.13
C LYS A 196 3.10 11.72 -35.28
N LEU A 197 3.96 11.90 -34.28
CA LEU A 197 4.28 13.18 -33.61
C LEU A 197 4.55 14.34 -34.60
N LYS A 198 4.78 14.04 -35.88
CA LYS A 198 5.00 15.01 -36.96
C LYS A 198 3.72 15.68 -37.50
N ASN A 199 2.52 15.19 -37.18
CA ASN A 199 1.26 15.70 -37.74
C ASN A 199 0.32 16.37 -36.73
N LEU A 200 0.82 16.88 -35.59
CA LEU A 200 0.01 17.63 -34.62
C LEU A 200 -0.78 18.79 -35.27
N LYS A 201 -0.20 19.47 -36.27
CA LYS A 201 -0.86 20.58 -37.00
C LYS A 201 -1.97 20.13 -37.97
N LEU A 202 -1.88 18.94 -38.54
CA LEU A 202 -2.95 18.36 -39.37
C LEU A 202 -4.06 17.78 -38.48
N PHE A 203 -3.68 17.26 -37.32
CA PHE A 203 -4.59 16.71 -36.32
C PHE A 203 -5.58 17.74 -35.78
N LEU A 204 -5.19 19.00 -35.52
CA LEU A 204 -6.13 20.03 -35.05
C LEU A 204 -7.29 20.34 -36.03
N LYS A 205 -7.19 19.92 -37.29
CA LYS A 205 -8.19 20.21 -38.35
C LYS A 205 -9.26 19.13 -38.52
N SER A 206 -9.08 17.94 -37.97
CA SER A 206 -10.09 16.86 -38.05
C SER A 206 -11.24 17.10 -37.08
N SER A 207 -12.46 16.96 -37.59
CA SER A 207 -13.74 17.44 -37.06
C SER A 207 -14.27 16.75 -35.78
N ASP A 208 -13.63 15.68 -35.32
CA ASP A 208 -14.20 14.80 -34.30
C ASP A 208 -13.91 15.34 -32.90
N CYS A 209 -14.68 16.35 -32.50
CA CYS A 209 -14.58 16.95 -31.18
C CYS A 209 -15.98 17.18 -30.62
N VAL A 210 -16.24 16.63 -29.44
CA VAL A 210 -17.51 16.84 -28.73
C VAL A 210 -17.45 18.21 -28.07
N LYS A 211 -18.37 19.10 -28.44
CA LYS A 211 -18.53 20.42 -27.82
C LYS A 211 -19.77 20.41 -26.94
N LYS A 212 -19.63 20.80 -25.68
CA LYS A 212 -20.76 20.98 -24.76
C LYS A 212 -20.66 22.35 -24.09
N LYS A 213 -21.79 23.06 -24.03
CA LYS A 213 -21.90 24.34 -23.30
C LYS A 213 -22.39 24.09 -21.88
N THR A 214 -21.92 24.90 -20.93
CA THR A 214 -22.48 24.92 -19.58
C THR A 214 -23.92 25.43 -19.61
N PRO A 215 -24.76 25.09 -18.61
CA PRO A 215 -26.17 25.54 -18.58
C PRO A 215 -26.33 27.05 -18.63
N ASN A 216 -25.35 27.79 -18.12
CA ASN A 216 -25.31 29.25 -18.13
C ASN A 216 -24.80 29.84 -19.47
N GLU A 217 -24.47 29.01 -20.46
CA GLU A 217 -23.92 29.34 -21.79
C GLU A 217 -22.58 30.11 -21.82
N ARG A 218 -22.02 30.43 -20.64
CA ARG A 218 -20.78 31.22 -20.53
C ARG A 218 -19.51 30.46 -20.91
N CYS A 219 -19.52 29.13 -20.84
CA CYS A 219 -18.34 28.31 -21.15
C CYS A 219 -18.70 27.22 -22.16
N THR A 220 -17.85 27.05 -23.18
CA THR A 220 -17.92 25.93 -24.12
C THR A 220 -16.72 25.02 -23.91
N ILE A 221 -16.95 23.78 -23.54
CA ILE A 221 -15.91 22.76 -23.37
C ILE A 221 -15.85 21.93 -24.64
N LYS A 222 -14.65 21.81 -25.21
CA LYS A 222 -14.38 20.97 -26.40
C LYS A 222 -13.46 19.84 -25.96
N VAL A 223 -13.96 18.61 -26.01
CA VAL A 223 -13.19 17.40 -25.66
C VAL A 223 -12.88 16.62 -26.93
N ARG A 224 -11.65 16.14 -27.02
CA ARG A 224 -11.20 15.22 -28.06
C ARG A 224 -10.57 14.02 -27.38
N VAL A 225 -10.87 12.84 -27.88
CA VAL A 225 -10.31 11.59 -27.37
C VAL A 225 -9.42 10.96 -28.42
N ILE A 226 -8.27 10.43 -27.99
CA ILE A 226 -7.25 9.83 -28.86
C ILE A 226 -6.75 8.56 -28.18
N LYS A 227 -6.57 7.49 -28.97
CA LYS A 227 -5.96 6.24 -28.50
C LYS A 227 -4.46 6.44 -28.34
N LEU A 228 -3.97 6.19 -27.13
CA LEU A 228 -2.53 6.25 -26.85
C LEU A 228 -1.83 5.00 -27.43
N PRO A 229 -0.63 5.15 -28.03
CA PRO A 229 0.18 4.01 -28.44
C PRO A 229 0.52 3.10 -27.24
N PRO A 230 0.56 1.77 -27.44
CA PRO A 230 0.75 0.81 -26.34
C PRO A 230 2.10 0.99 -25.63
N SER A 231 3.14 1.41 -26.35
CA SER A 231 4.46 1.69 -25.75
C SER A 231 4.39 2.81 -24.72
N LEU A 232 3.60 3.85 -25.00
CA LEU A 232 3.45 4.99 -24.11
C LEU A 232 2.56 4.63 -22.92
N THR A 233 1.50 3.85 -23.15
CA THR A 233 0.64 3.34 -22.06
C THR A 233 1.43 2.49 -21.06
N LYS A 234 2.32 1.61 -21.53
CA LYS A 234 3.19 0.80 -20.63
C LYS A 234 4.08 1.68 -19.76
N VAL A 235 4.76 2.65 -20.37
CA VAL A 235 5.64 3.58 -19.62
C VAL A 235 4.84 4.42 -18.61
N LEU A 236 3.63 4.87 -18.97
CA LEU A 236 2.77 5.60 -18.04
C LEU A 236 2.28 4.72 -16.87
N GLU A 237 2.00 3.44 -17.13
CA GLU A 237 1.57 2.49 -16.10
C GLU A 237 2.73 2.16 -15.14
N GLU A 238 3.95 2.00 -15.66
CA GLU A 238 5.16 1.79 -14.84
C GLU A 238 5.49 3.00 -13.94
N ASN A 239 5.20 4.22 -14.40
CA ASN A 239 5.52 5.46 -13.69
C ASN A 239 4.29 6.14 -13.05
N SER A 240 3.24 5.39 -12.74
CA SER A 240 1.99 5.95 -12.23
C SER A 240 2.14 6.68 -10.91
N SER A 241 3.07 6.26 -10.04
CA SER A 241 3.36 6.90 -8.75
C SER A 241 3.92 8.32 -8.95
N LEU A 242 4.91 8.47 -9.82
CA LEU A 242 5.52 9.77 -10.15
C LEU A 242 4.49 10.73 -10.77
N LEU A 243 3.62 10.22 -11.64
CA LEU A 243 2.54 11.02 -12.21
C LEU A 243 1.55 11.51 -11.14
N GLY A 244 1.25 10.67 -10.14
CA GLY A 244 0.46 11.06 -8.98
C GLY A 244 1.09 12.25 -8.24
N GLU A 245 2.39 12.19 -7.96
CA GLU A 245 3.14 13.26 -7.30
C GLU A 245 3.15 14.56 -8.11
N ILE A 246 3.30 14.46 -9.43
CA ILE A 246 3.25 15.61 -10.35
C ILE A 246 1.84 16.24 -10.38
N ILE A 247 0.78 15.42 -10.43
CA ILE A 247 -0.61 15.90 -10.46
C ILE A 247 -1.00 16.54 -9.12
N GLU A 248 -0.55 15.99 -8.00
CA GLU A 248 -0.76 16.55 -6.67
C GLU A 248 0.09 17.81 -6.41
N GLY A 249 0.95 18.21 -7.35
CA GLY A 249 1.76 19.43 -7.27
C GLY A 249 2.96 19.32 -6.32
N ASN A 250 3.30 18.12 -5.85
CA ASN A 250 4.50 17.86 -5.05
C ASN A 250 5.70 17.60 -5.96
N ALA A 251 5.98 18.51 -6.90
CA ALA A 251 7.32 18.59 -7.47
C ALA A 251 8.24 19.12 -6.37
N GLN A 252 8.90 18.23 -5.62
CA GLN A 252 10.16 18.61 -5.00
C GLN A 252 11.08 18.97 -6.16
N THR A 253 11.24 20.27 -6.38
CA THR A 253 12.32 20.78 -7.20
C THR A 253 13.62 20.32 -6.55
N ASP A 254 14.25 19.30 -7.11
CA ASP A 254 15.68 19.05 -6.96
C ASP A 254 16.44 20.27 -7.49
N LYS A 255 16.49 21.32 -6.67
CA LYS A 255 17.50 22.35 -6.74
C LYS A 255 18.55 21.94 -5.72
N ASN A 256 19.54 21.16 -6.17
CA ASN A 256 20.93 21.19 -5.72
C ASN A 256 21.68 19.97 -6.28
N LEU A 257 21.90 19.96 -7.58
CA LEU A 257 23.08 19.32 -8.16
C LEU A 257 23.65 20.28 -9.21
N ASP A 258 24.95 20.49 -9.11
CA ASP A 258 25.85 21.25 -9.99
C ASP A 258 25.94 22.78 -9.75
N THR A 259 26.79 23.18 -8.81
CA THR A 259 28.11 23.78 -9.13
C THR A 259 28.93 23.93 -7.85
N ASP A 260 29.93 23.07 -7.65
CA ASP A 260 31.19 23.40 -6.94
C ASP A 260 32.25 22.34 -7.29
N PHE A 261 32.83 22.49 -8.50
CA PHE A 261 34.15 21.98 -8.85
C PHE A 261 34.97 23.14 -9.44
N LYS A 262 35.73 23.78 -8.56
CA LYS A 262 37.03 24.44 -8.75
C LYS A 262 37.79 24.01 -7.50
N ASP A 263 38.86 23.23 -7.59
CA ASP A 263 40.10 23.52 -8.32
C ASP A 263 40.48 22.54 -9.44
#